data_AF-A0A928NFZ2-F1
#
_entry.id   AF-A0A928NFZ2-F1
#
_cell.length_a   1.000
_cell.length_b   1.000
_cell.length_c   1.000
_cell.angle_alpha   90.00
_cell.angle_beta   90.00
_cell.angle_gamma   90.00
#
_symmetry.space_group_name_H-M   'P 1'
#
loop_
_entity.id
_entity.type
_entity.pdbx_description
1 polymer ?
#
loop_
_entity_poly.entity_id
_entity_poly.type
_entity_poly.pdbx_seq_one_letter_code
_entity_poly.pdbx_strand_id
1 'polypeptide(L)'
;MFTMTIDSVHDIRVFALSLFSGIVSGVVLDFFRASRRCFKLKKRGVAIQDIFTVGIIFIMFSYVVNNENDGSVRWYEFAGAVLGAMLYYCTVSAGILKCLIRIMKYVEKMYLVLKNKCLKIVGKFKTIFGRIKNKTKKALCCFLRKQSNK
;
A
#
# COMPACT_ATOMS: atom_id res chain seq x y z
N MET A 1 -9.19 36.49 -34.94
CA MET A 1 -10.14 35.34 -34.96
C MET A 1 -9.41 34.01 -34.80
N PHE A 2 -8.35 33.72 -35.59
CA PHE A 2 -7.53 32.50 -35.46
C PHE A 2 -6.80 32.33 -34.11
N THR A 3 -6.35 33.41 -33.47
CA THR A 3 -5.69 33.33 -32.15
C THR A 3 -6.68 32.96 -31.04
N MET A 4 -7.86 33.58 -31.01
CA MET A 4 -8.91 33.26 -30.03
C MET A 4 -9.40 31.81 -30.07
N THR A 5 -9.39 31.17 -31.25
CA THR A 5 -9.74 29.74 -31.36
C THR A 5 -8.64 28.83 -30.80
N ILE A 6 -7.38 29.23 -30.88
CA ILE A 6 -6.24 28.43 -30.36
C ILE A 6 -6.24 28.45 -28.83
N ASP A 7 -6.49 29.62 -28.22
CA ASP A 7 -6.57 29.77 -26.76
C ASP A 7 -7.70 28.92 -26.17
N SER A 8 -8.87 28.94 -26.81
CA SER A 8 -10.05 28.17 -26.37
C SER A 8 -9.82 26.65 -26.43
N VAL A 9 -9.08 26.16 -27.43
CA VAL A 9 -8.77 24.72 -27.55
C VAL A 9 -7.74 24.30 -26.50
N HIS A 10 -6.78 25.17 -26.18
CA HIS A 10 -5.81 24.92 -25.12
C HIS A 10 -6.50 24.76 -23.75
N ASP A 11 -7.38 25.68 -23.39
CA ASP A 11 -8.12 25.64 -22.12
C ASP A 11 -8.95 24.36 -21.95
N ILE A 12 -9.61 23.89 -23.01
CA ILE A 12 -10.38 22.64 -22.99
C ILE A 12 -9.47 21.43 -22.78
N ARG A 13 -8.27 21.41 -23.40
CA ARG A 13 -7.30 20.33 -23.23
C ARG A 13 -6.77 20.27 -21.80
N VAL A 14 -6.40 21.42 -21.23
CA VAL A 14 -5.96 21.52 -19.84
C VAL A 14 -7.07 21.07 -18.88
N PHE A 15 -8.31 21.47 -19.14
CA PHE A 15 -9.47 21.01 -18.37
C PHE A 15 -9.65 19.49 -18.45
N ALA A 16 -9.60 18.90 -19.65
CA ALA A 16 -9.71 17.45 -19.83
C ALA A 16 -8.58 16.68 -19.13
N LEU A 17 -7.35 17.19 -19.17
CA LEU A 17 -6.20 16.63 -18.46
C LEU A 17 -6.38 16.72 -16.94
N SER A 18 -6.88 17.84 -16.43
CA SER A 18 -7.21 18.00 -15.01
C SER A 18 -8.31 17.02 -14.56
N LEU A 19 -9.29 16.74 -15.43
CA LEU A 19 -10.34 15.77 -15.16
C LEU A 19 -9.76 14.36 -15.09
N PHE A 20 -8.87 14.01 -16.03
CA PHE A 20 -8.17 12.73 -16.02
C PHE A 20 -7.27 12.58 -14.78
N SER A 21 -6.53 13.63 -14.40
CA SER A 21 -5.69 13.61 -13.20
C SER A 21 -6.52 13.46 -11.91
N GLY A 22 -7.73 14.03 -11.87
CA GLY A 22 -8.74 13.80 -10.84
C GLY A 22 -9.16 12.33 -10.73
N ILE A 23 -9.44 11.68 -11.87
CA ILE A 23 -9.77 10.24 -11.93
C ILE A 23 -8.60 9.41 -11.39
N VAL A 24 -7.38 9.68 -11.85
CA VAL A 24 -6.16 8.98 -11.40
C VAL A 24 -5.96 9.17 -9.89
N SER A 25 -6.16 10.38 -9.38
CA SER A 25 -6.12 10.67 -7.94
C SER A 25 -7.19 9.89 -7.17
N GLY A 26 -8.39 9.73 -7.74
CA GLY A 26 -9.44 8.85 -7.22
C GLY A 26 -8.98 7.39 -7.07
N VAL A 27 -8.29 6.84 -8.07
CA VAL A 27 -7.71 5.48 -8.02
C VAL A 27 -6.69 5.35 -6.90
N VAL A 28 -5.80 6.34 -6.77
CA VAL A 28 -4.79 6.38 -5.69
C VAL A 28 -5.48 6.40 -4.33
N LEU A 29 -6.50 7.23 -4.15
CA LEU A 29 -7.32 7.27 -2.93
C LEU A 29 -7.97 5.92 -2.63
N ASP A 30 -8.47 5.22 -3.64
CA ASP A 30 -9.06 3.87 -3.49
C ASP A 30 -8.03 2.84 -3.03
N PHE A 31 -6.80 2.89 -3.54
CA PHE A 31 -5.71 2.02 -3.09
C PHE A 31 -5.38 2.22 -1.60
N PHE A 32 -5.25 3.47 -1.17
CA PHE A 32 -5.03 3.79 0.23
C PHE A 32 -6.24 3.45 1.11
N ARG A 33 -7.47 3.67 0.63
CA ARG A 33 -8.71 3.26 1.33
C ARG A 33 -8.81 1.74 1.48
N ALA A 34 -8.44 0.98 0.44
CA ALA A 34 -8.40 -0.49 0.49
C ALA A 34 -7.32 -0.98 1.48
N SER A 35 -6.13 -0.36 1.43
CA SER A 35 -5.03 -0.62 2.34
C SER A 35 -5.45 -0.44 3.79
N ARG A 36 -6.17 0.65 4.14
CA ARG A 36 -6.70 0.89 5.50
C ARG A 36 -7.65 -0.20 6.00
N ARG A 37 -8.46 -0.78 5.10
CA ARG A 37 -9.38 -1.87 5.48
C ARG A 37 -8.66 -3.19 5.73
N CYS A 38 -7.55 -3.42 5.04
CA CYS A 38 -6.80 -4.67 5.13
C CYS A 38 -5.77 -4.62 6.27
N PHE A 39 -5.02 -3.54 6.37
CA PHE A 39 -4.07 -3.32 7.45
C PHE A 39 -4.79 -2.62 8.61
N LYS A 40 -4.95 -3.33 9.73
CA LYS A 40 -5.39 -2.74 11.01
C LYS A 40 -4.29 -1.83 11.59
N LEU A 41 -4.00 -0.73 10.89
CA LEU A 41 -3.04 0.27 11.32
C LEU A 41 -3.57 0.96 12.57
N LYS A 42 -2.70 1.17 13.57
CA LYS A 42 -3.02 1.99 14.75
C LYS A 42 -3.33 3.42 14.31
N LYS A 43 -4.04 4.21 15.14
CA LYS A 43 -4.42 5.61 14.84
C LYS A 43 -3.28 6.46 14.22
N ARG A 44 -2.05 6.32 14.75
CA ARG A 44 -0.85 7.02 14.22
C ARG A 44 -0.48 6.60 12.79
N GLY A 45 -0.60 5.32 12.46
CA GLY A 45 -0.33 4.81 11.11
C GLY A 45 -1.34 5.31 10.08
N VAL A 46 -2.61 5.45 10.47
CA VAL A 46 -3.65 6.03 9.62
C VAL A 46 -3.35 7.51 9.31
N ALA A 47 -2.95 8.29 10.32
CA ALA A 47 -2.60 9.69 10.13
C ALA A 47 -1.40 9.88 9.19
N ILE A 48 -0.35 9.05 9.35
CA ILE A 48 0.80 9.05 8.45
C ILE A 48 0.33 8.75 7.02
N GLN A 49 -0.48 7.71 6.85
CA GLN A 49 -1.01 7.33 5.55
C GLN A 49 -1.84 8.46 4.90
N ASP A 50 -2.65 9.19 5.68
CA ASP A 50 -3.43 10.34 5.17
C ASP A 50 -2.51 11.46 4.68
N ILE A 51 -1.47 11.81 5.43
CA ILE A 51 -0.49 12.83 5.01
C ILE A 51 0.21 12.40 3.72
N PHE A 52 0.62 11.14 3.62
CA PHE A 52 1.22 10.59 2.40
C PHE A 52 0.26 10.66 1.22
N THR A 53 -1.01 10.32 1.44
CA THR A 53 -2.02 10.30 0.37
C THR A 53 -2.29 11.70 -0.15
N VAL A 54 -2.48 12.68 0.74
CA VAL A 54 -2.67 14.09 0.37
C VAL A 54 -1.42 14.63 -0.33
N GLY A 55 -0.22 14.31 0.17
CA GLY A 55 1.04 14.71 -0.46
C GLY A 55 1.19 14.19 -1.89
N ILE A 56 0.87 12.92 -2.14
CA ILE A 56 0.91 12.33 -3.48
C ILE A 56 -0.07 13.03 -4.42
N ILE A 57 -1.31 13.28 -3.97
CA ILE A 57 -2.33 13.98 -4.78
C ILE A 57 -1.87 15.39 -5.10
N PHE A 58 -1.30 16.10 -4.11
CA PHE A 58 -0.77 17.44 -4.31
C PHE A 58 0.37 17.47 -5.33
N ILE A 59 1.32 16.54 -5.25
CA ILE A 59 2.42 16.41 -6.22
C ILE A 59 1.87 16.12 -7.62
N MET A 60 0.93 15.18 -7.76
CA MET A 60 0.30 14.84 -9.04
C MET A 60 -0.41 16.06 -9.65
N PHE A 61 -1.16 16.80 -8.84
CA PHE A 61 -1.82 18.03 -9.29
C PHE A 61 -0.80 19.09 -9.72
N SER A 62 0.24 19.30 -8.91
CA SER A 62 1.30 20.29 -9.18
C SER A 62 2.08 19.96 -10.45
N TYR A 63 2.30 18.68 -10.75
CA TYR A 63 2.94 18.24 -11.98
C TYR A 63 2.13 18.63 -13.22
N VAL A 64 0.80 18.44 -13.18
CA VAL A 64 -0.10 18.81 -14.29
C VAL A 64 -0.08 20.33 -14.51
N VAL A 65 -0.13 21.13 -13.44
CA VAL A 65 -0.11 22.60 -13.54
C VAL A 65 1.21 23.12 -14.11
N ASN A 66 2.34 22.55 -13.70
CA ASN A 66 3.66 23.01 -14.16
C ASN A 66 3.94 22.66 -15.63
N ASN A 67 3.45 21.52 -16.12
CA ASN A 67 3.71 21.10 -17.49
C ASN A 67 2.82 21.80 -18.53
N GLU A 68 1.57 22.10 -18.18
CA GLU A 68 0.58 22.57 -19.16
C GLU A 68 0.36 24.08 -19.13
N ASN A 69 0.82 24.78 -18.07
CA ASN A 69 0.41 26.16 -17.84
C ASN A 69 1.52 27.09 -17.33
N ASP A 70 2.79 26.74 -17.53
CA ASP A 70 3.96 27.49 -17.03
C ASP A 70 3.87 27.84 -15.52
N GLY A 71 3.17 27.01 -14.74
CA GLY A 71 2.96 27.21 -13.30
C GLY A 71 1.83 28.18 -12.92
N SER A 72 1.06 28.70 -13.88
CA SER A 72 -0.12 29.53 -13.60
C SER A 72 -1.31 28.67 -13.19
N VAL A 73 -1.61 28.63 -11.89
CA VAL A 73 -2.72 27.84 -11.36
C VAL A 73 -4.06 28.50 -11.72
N ARG A 74 -4.95 27.77 -12.43
CA ARG A 74 -6.29 28.28 -12.79
C ARG A 74 -7.41 27.53 -12.07
N TRP A 75 -8.51 28.23 -11.78
CA TRP A 75 -9.61 27.68 -10.98
C TRP A 75 -10.30 26.48 -11.66
N TYR A 76 -10.36 26.47 -12.99
CA TYR A 76 -10.99 25.38 -13.74
C TYR A 76 -10.19 24.06 -13.66
N GLU A 77 -8.88 24.11 -13.41
CA GLU A 77 -8.04 22.91 -13.22
C GLU A 77 -8.39 22.21 -11.90
N PHE A 78 -8.61 22.99 -10.83
CA PHE A 78 -9.12 22.46 -9.57
C PHE A 78 -10.52 21.89 -9.72
N ALA A 79 -11.42 22.60 -10.41
CA ALA A 79 -12.77 22.13 -10.65
C ALA A 79 -12.77 20.81 -11.44
N GLY A 80 -11.94 20.70 -12.47
CA GLY A 80 -11.76 19.48 -13.25
C GLY A 80 -11.22 18.32 -12.41
N ALA A 81 -10.19 18.55 -11.59
CA ALA A 81 -9.64 17.51 -10.69
C ALA A 81 -10.68 17.01 -9.67
N VAL A 82 -11.45 17.92 -9.05
CA VAL A 82 -12.51 17.57 -8.10
C VAL A 82 -13.63 16.80 -8.81
N LEU A 83 -14.09 17.29 -9.96
CA LEU A 83 -15.12 16.62 -10.76
C LEU A 83 -14.68 15.24 -11.23
N GLY A 84 -13.45 15.10 -11.72
CA GLY A 84 -12.88 13.82 -12.15
C GLY A 84 -12.80 12.81 -11.01
N ALA A 85 -12.33 13.24 -9.84
CA ALA A 85 -12.28 12.40 -8.64
C ALA A 85 -13.68 11.98 -8.17
N MET A 86 -14.65 12.91 -8.21
CA MET A 86 -16.04 12.64 -7.81
C MET A 86 -16.74 11.68 -8.78
N LEU A 87 -16.57 11.89 -10.08
CA LEU A 87 -17.07 10.98 -11.13
C LEU A 87 -16.52 9.57 -10.94
N TYR A 88 -15.21 9.45 -10.70
CA TYR A 88 -14.59 8.16 -10.42
C TYR A 88 -15.17 7.50 -9.16
N TYR A 89 -15.33 8.27 -8.08
CA TYR A 89 -15.87 7.78 -6.81
C TYR A 89 -17.29 7.22 -6.97
N CYS A 90 -18.15 7.92 -7.72
CA CYS A 90 -19.53 7.50 -7.93
C CYS A 90 -19.67 6.27 -8.85
N THR A 91 -18.78 6.10 -9.83
CA THR A 91 -18.94 5.10 -10.89
C THR A 91 -18.13 3.83 -10.66
N VAL A 92 -16.80 3.95 -10.52
CA VAL A 92 -15.87 2.80 -10.59
C VAL A 92 -15.36 2.36 -9.23
N SER A 93 -15.38 3.26 -8.22
CA SER A 93 -14.76 3.00 -6.91
C SER A 93 -15.28 1.74 -6.23
N ALA A 94 -16.59 1.47 -6.27
CA ALA A 94 -17.16 0.29 -5.61
C ALA A 94 -16.61 -1.04 -6.18
N GLY A 95 -16.38 -1.10 -7.49
CA GLY A 95 -15.83 -2.28 -8.16
C GLY A 95 -14.35 -2.46 -7.84
N ILE A 96 -13.55 -1.41 -8.03
CA ILE A 96 -12.10 -1.43 -7.80
C ILE A 96 -11.79 -1.76 -6.33
N LEU A 97 -12.51 -1.17 -5.40
CA LEU A 97 -12.34 -1.41 -3.97
C LEU A 97 -12.63 -2.86 -3.57
N LYS A 98 -13.66 -3.49 -4.15
CA LYS A 98 -13.94 -4.93 -3.95
C LYS A 98 -12.81 -5.80 -4.51
N CYS A 99 -12.31 -5.49 -5.70
CA CYS A 99 -11.20 -6.19 -6.32
C CYS A 99 -9.92 -6.08 -5.50
N LEU A 100 -9.56 -4.87 -5.07
CA LEU A 100 -8.38 -4.62 -4.24
C LEU A 100 -8.44 -5.38 -2.91
N ILE A 101 -9.58 -5.34 -2.21
CA ILE A 101 -9.75 -6.09 -0.96
C ILE A 101 -9.59 -7.60 -1.20
N ARG A 102 -10.10 -8.13 -2.31
CA ARG A 102 -9.97 -9.55 -2.66
C ARG A 102 -8.50 -9.93 -2.90
N ILE A 103 -7.76 -9.10 -3.64
CA ILE A 103 -6.32 -9.29 -3.89
C ILE A 103 -5.55 -9.27 -2.55
N MET A 104 -5.81 -8.28 -1.70
CA MET A 104 -5.15 -8.15 -0.41
C MET A 104 -5.40 -9.36 0.51
N LYS A 105 -6.63 -9.86 0.58
CA LYS A 105 -6.95 -11.09 1.33
C LYS A 105 -6.24 -12.32 0.77
N TYR A 106 -6.10 -12.39 -0.55
CA TYR A 106 -5.36 -13.48 -1.19
C TYR A 106 -3.87 -13.44 -0.82
N VAL A 107 -3.26 -12.26 -0.83
CA VAL A 107 -1.87 -12.03 -0.39
C VAL A 107 -1.69 -12.42 1.07
N GLU A 108 -2.61 -12.03 1.96
CA GLU A 108 -2.56 -12.41 3.38
C GLU A 108 -2.59 -13.94 3.56
N LYS A 109 -3.47 -14.62 2.82
CA LYS A 109 -3.56 -16.09 2.85
C LYS A 109 -2.25 -16.74 2.39
N MET A 110 -1.63 -16.22 1.33
CA MET A 110 -0.33 -16.68 0.84
C MET A 110 0.78 -16.50 1.89
N TYR A 111 0.83 -15.34 2.55
CA TYR A 111 1.79 -15.07 3.61
C TYR A 111 1.62 -16.03 4.80
N LEU A 112 0.39 -16.29 5.24
CA LEU A 112 0.11 -17.23 6.34
C LEU A 112 0.51 -18.67 6.01
N VAL A 113 0.27 -19.13 4.77
CA VAL A 113 0.70 -20.45 4.32
C VAL A 113 2.23 -20.57 4.36
N LEU A 114 2.94 -19.54 3.89
CA LEU A 114 4.40 -19.51 3.92
C LEU A 114 4.95 -19.52 5.35
N LYS A 115 4.40 -18.67 6.23
CA LYS A 115 4.78 -18.61 7.65
C LYS A 115 4.57 -19.95 8.35
N ASN A 116 3.44 -20.62 8.12
CA ASN A 116 3.14 -21.92 8.71
C ASN A 116 4.11 -23.02 8.22
N LYS A 117 4.52 -22.99 6.94
CA LYS A 117 5.55 -23.89 6.43
C LYS A 117 6.89 -23.66 7.13
N CYS A 118 7.34 -22.41 7.25
CA CYS A 118 8.57 -22.08 7.97
C CYS A 118 8.53 -22.49 9.45
N LEU A 119 7.42 -22.25 10.16
CA LEU A 119 7.26 -22.62 11.56
C LEU A 119 7.34 -24.14 11.78
N LYS A 120 6.78 -24.94 10.85
CA LYS A 120 6.90 -26.41 10.92
C LYS A 120 8.35 -26.87 10.79
N ILE A 121 9.13 -26.24 9.91
CA ILE A 121 10.55 -26.57 9.70
C ILE A 121 11.34 -26.26 10.97
N VAL A 122 11.18 -25.06 11.53
CA VAL A 122 11.85 -24.65 12.78
C VAL A 122 11.44 -25.54 13.96
N GLY A 123 10.17 -25.93 14.05
CA GLY A 123 9.67 -26.85 15.08
C GLY A 123 10.34 -28.22 15.05
N LYS A 124 10.54 -28.79 13.85
CA LYS A 124 11.31 -30.04 13.66
C LYS A 124 12.77 -29.88 14.09
N PHE A 125 13.38 -28.75 13.77
CA PHE A 125 14.77 -28.49 14.16
C PHE A 125 14.93 -28.39 15.69
N LYS A 126 14.00 -27.72 16.36
CA LYS A 126 13.99 -27.58 17.82
C LYS A 126 13.86 -28.92 18.54
N THR A 127 13.06 -29.85 18.02
CA THR A 127 12.92 -31.20 18.59
C THR A 127 14.18 -32.03 18.45
N ILE A 128 14.87 -31.94 17.30
CA ILE A 128 16.16 -32.61 17.07
C ILE A 128 17.22 -32.06 18.05
N PHE A 129 17.32 -30.73 18.18
CA PHE A 129 18.28 -30.10 19.07
C PHE A 129 18.03 -30.42 20.55
N GLY A 130 16.75 -30.51 20.95
CA GLY A 130 16.35 -30.95 22.29
C GLY A 130 16.80 -32.38 22.62
N ARG A 131 16.73 -33.30 21.65
CA ARG A 131 17.24 -34.68 21.83
C ARG A 131 18.75 -34.71 22.03
N ILE A 132 19.50 -33.89 21.29
CA ILE A 132 20.96 -33.80 21.41
C ILE A 132 21.35 -33.30 22.81
N LYS A 133 20.71 -32.23 23.30
CA LYS A 133 20.99 -31.65 24.63
C LYS A 133 20.68 -32.61 25.78
N ASN A 134 19.62 -33.41 25.66
CA ASN A 134 19.29 -34.42 26.66
C ASN A 134 20.29 -35.58 26.66
N LYS A 135 20.80 -35.97 25.48
CA LYS A 135 21.79 -37.04 25.34
C LYS A 135 23.14 -36.65 25.94
N THR A 136 23.60 -35.41 25.72
CA THR A 136 24.83 -34.88 26.35
C THR A 136 24.67 -34.68 27.84
N LYS A 137 23.54 -34.16 28.34
CA LYS A 137 23.30 -34.02 29.78
C LYS A 137 23.32 -35.37 30.50
N LYS A 138 22.76 -36.42 29.88
CA LYS A 138 22.79 -37.79 30.42
C LYS A 138 24.21 -38.36 30.45
N ALA A 139 25.00 -38.13 29.39
CA ALA A 139 26.41 -38.54 29.34
C ALA A 139 27.26 -37.82 30.41
N LEU A 140 27.04 -36.52 30.60
CA LEU A 140 27.71 -35.70 31.62
C LEU A 140 27.42 -36.20 33.04
N CYS A 141 26.15 -36.51 33.35
CA CYS A 141 25.76 -37.07 34.65
C CYS A 141 26.43 -38.42 34.94
N CYS A 142 26.53 -39.30 33.94
CA CYS A 142 27.26 -40.57 34.08
C CYS A 142 28.76 -40.35 34.31
N PHE A 143 29.36 -39.35 33.67
CA PHE A 143 30.78 -39.04 33.84
C PHE A 143 31.10 -38.46 35.23
N LEU A 144 30.29 -37.52 35.72
CA LEU A 144 30.46 -36.93 37.06
C LEU A 144 30.31 -37.98 38.18
N ARG A 145 29.34 -38.90 38.05
CA ARG A 145 29.14 -39.98 39.02
C ARG A 145 30.31 -40.97 39.07
N LYS A 146 31.07 -41.09 37.97
CA LYS A 146 32.26 -41.95 37.87
C LYS A 146 33.51 -41.29 38.47
N GLN A 147 33.58 -39.96 38.46
CA GLN A 147 34.62 -39.17 39.13
C GLN A 147 34.44 -39.10 40.65
N SER A 148 33.20 -39.08 41.15
CA SER A 148 32.90 -39.00 42.59
C SER A 148 33.02 -40.35 43.35
N ASN A 149 33.23 -41.46 42.65
CA ASN A 149 33.32 -42.81 43.23
C ASN A 149 34.75 -43.40 43.13
N LYS A 150 35.72 -42.54 42.83
CA LYS A 150 37.17 -42.77 42.84
C LYS A 150 37.76 -41.96 43.98
#